data_AF-A0A9E4Q5G7-F1
#
_entry.id   AF-A0A9E4Q5G7-F1
#
_cell.length_a   1.000
_cell.length_b   1.000
_cell.length_c   1.000
_cell.angle_alpha   90.00
_cell.angle_beta   90.00
_cell.angle_gamma   90.00
#
_symmetry.space_group_name_H-M   'P 1'
#
loop_
_entity.id
_entity.type
_entity.pdbx_description
1 polymer ?
#
loop_
_entity_poly.entity_id
_entity_poly.type
_entity_poly.pdbx_seq_one_letter_code
_entity_poly.pdbx_strand_id
1 'polypeptide(L)'
;EDTPAGIPVYLNRIWVDSDVRITTGFVEPHFFAGFSGGPKMVAPGLAGFDTIMRLHNADMIGHAKATWGVTHGNPIHDAVRDIARQTGVDFSLDVTINRDRDITSAYAGEMFQVHQAACRVAKGSAMQAVDASFDVVLTTNSGFPLDQNLYQAVKGMSAAAQVVKQGGSILCAAECSDGIPAHGRYQEILASASGPEELLAMINTPGYDRHDQWQVQIQAQIQIKARVLLKSSFLSQGEVRAAHLEYVDDLDAAVEEELARHGSDARICVLPEGPQTIPYVS
;
A
#
# COMPACT_ATOMS: atom_id res chain seq x y z
N GLU A 1 -20.89 -5.89 17.83
CA GLU A 1 -21.86 -5.81 16.72
C GLU A 1 -21.07 -5.60 15.43
N ASP A 2 -21.68 -5.80 14.27
CA ASP A 2 -21.02 -5.56 12.99
C ASP A 2 -20.96 -4.05 12.68
N THR A 3 -20.09 -3.65 11.76
CA THR A 3 -20.10 -2.27 11.23
C THR A 3 -21.33 -2.03 10.34
N PRO A 4 -21.69 -0.78 10.03
CA PRO A 4 -22.75 -0.48 9.06
C PRO A 4 -22.53 -1.13 7.68
N ALA A 5 -21.27 -1.40 7.31
CA ALA A 5 -20.89 -2.09 6.09
C ALA A 5 -20.97 -3.64 6.20
N GLY A 6 -21.49 -4.18 7.31
CA GLY A 6 -21.61 -5.62 7.54
C GLY A 6 -20.29 -6.34 7.84
N ILE A 7 -19.26 -5.60 8.29
CA ILE A 7 -17.99 -6.20 8.72
C ILE A 7 -18.11 -6.69 10.16
N PRO A 8 -17.82 -7.97 10.46
CA PRO A 8 -17.82 -8.47 11.82
C PRO A 8 -16.69 -7.84 12.63
N VAL A 9 -16.98 -7.47 13.87
CA VAL A 9 -16.01 -6.80 14.76
C VAL A 9 -15.54 -7.76 15.85
N TYR A 10 -14.39 -8.39 15.59
CA TYR A 10 -13.63 -9.15 16.57
C TYR A 10 -12.36 -8.39 16.91
N LEU A 11 -12.12 -8.15 18.19
CA LEU A 11 -10.95 -7.45 18.70
C LEU A 11 -10.34 -8.19 19.88
N ASN A 12 -9.08 -7.87 20.18
CA ASN A 12 -8.37 -8.42 21.33
C ASN A 12 -9.15 -8.20 22.63
N ARG A 13 -9.35 -9.26 23.41
CA ARG A 13 -10.12 -9.24 24.66
C ARG A 13 -9.56 -8.24 25.67
N ILE A 14 -8.22 -8.11 25.76
CA ILE A 14 -7.57 -7.15 26.68
C ILE A 14 -8.02 -5.73 26.35
N TRP A 15 -8.08 -5.37 25.07
CA TRP A 15 -8.56 -4.06 24.64
C TRP A 15 -10.04 -3.85 24.96
N VAL A 16 -10.88 -4.83 24.64
CA VAL A 16 -12.33 -4.74 24.87
C VAL A 16 -12.67 -4.62 26.35
N ASP A 17 -11.97 -5.35 27.22
CA ASP A 17 -12.26 -5.42 28.65
C ASP A 17 -11.55 -4.30 29.46
N SER A 18 -10.73 -3.46 28.81
CA SER A 18 -10.01 -2.37 29.48
C SER A 18 -10.94 -1.23 29.93
N ASP A 19 -10.70 -0.72 31.14
CA ASP A 19 -11.38 0.48 31.68
C ASP A 19 -10.94 1.77 30.99
N VAL A 20 -9.69 1.81 30.50
CA VAL A 20 -9.09 2.95 29.79
C VAL A 20 -8.32 2.44 28.58
N ARG A 21 -8.60 3.01 27.41
CA ARG A 21 -8.06 2.63 26.12
C ARG A 21 -7.25 3.77 25.51
N ILE A 22 -5.94 3.57 25.39
CA ILE A 22 -5.00 4.55 24.85
C ILE A 22 -4.35 3.99 23.59
N THR A 23 -4.34 4.77 22.51
CA THR A 23 -3.59 4.44 21.29
C THR A 23 -2.33 5.30 21.17
N THR A 24 -1.23 4.70 20.74
CA THR A 24 -0.02 5.42 20.33
C THR A 24 0.40 4.95 18.95
N GLY A 25 0.66 5.86 18.03
CA GLY A 25 1.04 5.51 16.67
C GLY A 25 1.86 6.59 15.99
N PHE A 26 2.20 6.32 14.74
CA PHE A 26 2.71 7.34 13.84
C PHE A 26 1.88 7.36 12.56
N VAL A 27 1.81 8.51 11.91
CA VAL A 27 0.98 8.74 10.72
C VAL A 27 1.87 8.97 9.50
N GLU A 28 1.72 8.09 8.51
CA GLU A 28 2.33 8.15 7.19
C GLU A 28 1.28 7.78 6.12
N PRO A 29 1.46 8.19 4.85
CA PRO A 29 0.61 7.73 3.76
C PRO A 29 0.55 6.20 3.67
N HIS A 30 -0.61 5.64 3.30
CA HIS A 30 -0.80 4.20 3.17
C HIS A 30 -1.59 3.85 1.90
N PHE A 31 -1.01 2.95 1.09
CA PHE A 31 -1.43 2.61 -0.28
C PHE A 31 -2.89 2.27 -0.55
N PHE A 32 -3.64 1.76 0.42
CA PHE A 32 -5.10 1.58 0.28
C PHE A 32 -5.94 2.17 1.44
N ALA A 33 -5.31 2.58 2.54
CA ALA A 33 -6.02 3.02 3.75
C ALA A 33 -6.01 4.54 3.92
N GLY A 34 -5.46 5.28 2.94
CA GLY A 34 -5.19 6.70 3.01
C GLY A 34 -3.94 7.00 3.81
N PHE A 35 -4.02 6.81 5.12
CA PHE A 35 -2.94 7.02 6.09
C PHE A 35 -2.92 5.92 7.16
N SER A 36 -1.76 5.71 7.78
CA SER A 36 -1.60 4.92 9.01
C SER A 36 -2.03 5.71 10.26
N GLY A 37 -1.75 5.16 11.45
CA GLY A 37 -2.04 5.78 12.75
C GLY A 37 -3.52 5.90 13.12
N GLY A 38 -3.80 6.56 14.24
CA GLY A 38 -5.16 6.81 14.71
C GLY A 38 -6.05 5.56 14.77
N PRO A 39 -7.20 5.52 14.08
CA PRO A 39 -8.13 4.38 14.18
C PRO A 39 -7.53 3.05 13.69
N LYS A 40 -6.44 3.09 12.89
CA LYS A 40 -5.72 1.88 12.48
C LYS A 40 -5.05 1.12 13.65
N MET A 41 -4.78 1.83 14.75
CA MET A 41 -4.26 1.23 15.98
C MET A 41 -5.29 0.30 16.63
N VAL A 42 -6.58 0.51 16.36
CA VAL A 42 -7.66 -0.40 16.80
C VAL A 42 -7.89 -1.49 15.77
N ALA A 43 -8.17 -1.13 14.51
CA ALA A 43 -8.39 -2.10 13.43
C ALA A 43 -7.58 -1.71 12.18
N PRO A 44 -6.75 -2.60 11.62
CA PRO A 44 -6.59 -4.01 11.97
C PRO A 44 -5.67 -4.27 13.18
N GLY A 45 -5.07 -3.26 13.82
CA GLY A 45 -3.99 -3.46 14.82
C GLY A 45 -4.30 -4.42 15.97
N LEU A 46 -5.56 -4.46 16.44
CA LEU A 46 -6.03 -5.35 17.51
C LEU A 46 -7.13 -6.31 17.02
N ALA A 47 -7.40 -6.33 15.71
CA ALA A 47 -8.52 -7.04 15.14
C ALA A 47 -8.25 -8.54 15.01
N GLY A 48 -9.30 -9.34 15.17
CA GLY A 48 -9.28 -10.76 14.86
C GLY A 48 -9.18 -11.00 13.35
N PHE A 49 -8.69 -12.17 12.98
CA PHE A 49 -8.42 -12.53 11.58
C PHE A 49 -9.62 -12.32 10.65
N ASP A 50 -10.82 -12.73 11.06
CA ASP A 50 -12.05 -12.58 10.26
C ASP A 50 -12.38 -11.11 9.96
N THR A 51 -12.19 -10.22 10.94
CA THR A 51 -12.35 -8.77 10.74
C THR A 51 -11.31 -8.24 9.77
N ILE A 52 -10.05 -8.68 9.90
CA ILE A 52 -8.96 -8.28 9.00
C ILE A 52 -9.27 -8.70 7.56
N MET A 53 -9.64 -9.96 7.34
CA MET A 53 -9.96 -10.47 6.00
C MET A 53 -11.10 -9.68 5.35
N ARG A 54 -12.13 -9.31 6.12
CA ARG A 54 -13.26 -8.52 5.61
C ARG A 54 -12.90 -7.07 5.30
N LEU A 55 -11.99 -6.46 6.06
CA LEU A 55 -11.43 -5.11 5.78
C LEU A 55 -10.53 -5.08 4.54
N HIS A 56 -10.04 -6.25 4.10
CA HIS A 56 -9.13 -6.39 2.95
C HIS A 56 -9.72 -7.27 1.84
N ASN A 57 -11.05 -7.32 1.76
CA ASN A 57 -11.72 -8.08 0.71
C ASN A 57 -11.52 -7.45 -0.68
N ALA A 58 -11.85 -8.21 -1.73
CA ALA A 58 -11.61 -7.80 -3.10
C ALA A 58 -12.31 -6.49 -3.48
N ASP A 59 -13.58 -6.31 -3.07
CA ASP A 59 -14.37 -5.12 -3.41
C ASP A 59 -13.79 -3.85 -2.76
N MET A 60 -13.36 -3.95 -1.50
CA MET A 60 -12.79 -2.84 -0.75
C MET A 60 -11.44 -2.41 -1.31
N ILE A 61 -10.55 -3.37 -1.59
CA ILE A 61 -9.24 -3.12 -2.19
C ILE A 61 -9.39 -2.62 -3.64
N GLY A 62 -10.39 -3.13 -4.36
CA GLY A 62 -10.72 -2.72 -5.73
C GLY A 62 -11.36 -1.34 -5.85
N HIS A 63 -11.77 -0.73 -4.74
CA HIS A 63 -12.50 0.53 -4.77
C HIS A 63 -11.58 1.71 -5.13
N ALA A 64 -11.99 2.57 -6.06
CA ALA A 64 -11.16 3.69 -6.55
C ALA A 64 -10.70 4.68 -5.46
N LYS A 65 -11.42 4.76 -4.33
CA LYS A 65 -11.04 5.59 -3.17
C LYS A 65 -10.18 4.86 -2.13
N ALA A 66 -9.97 3.55 -2.25
CA ALA A 66 -9.03 2.80 -1.41
C ALA A 66 -7.61 3.03 -1.90
N THR A 67 -7.11 4.25 -1.73
CA THR A 67 -5.82 4.68 -2.26
C THR A 67 -5.08 5.62 -1.30
N TRP A 68 -3.86 6.01 -1.68
CA TRP A 68 -2.99 6.89 -0.91
C TRP A 68 -3.66 8.22 -0.56
N GLY A 69 -3.51 8.67 0.69
CA GLY A 69 -3.95 9.99 1.13
C GLY A 69 -5.48 10.19 1.23
N VAL A 70 -6.30 9.19 0.91
CA VAL A 70 -7.77 9.29 0.93
C VAL A 70 -8.35 8.60 2.17
N THR A 71 -8.93 9.38 3.08
CA THR A 71 -9.52 8.91 4.35
C THR A 71 -11.03 9.14 4.46
N HIS A 72 -11.65 9.72 3.44
CA HIS A 72 -13.09 10.02 3.42
C HIS A 72 -13.73 9.45 2.17
N GLY A 73 -14.76 8.62 2.35
CA GLY A 73 -15.33 7.81 1.27
C GLY A 73 -14.41 6.67 0.82
N ASN A 74 -13.31 6.44 1.53
CA ASN A 74 -12.48 5.25 1.36
C ASN A 74 -13.15 4.14 2.19
N PRO A 75 -13.70 3.08 1.57
CA PRO A 75 -14.49 2.08 2.29
C PRO A 75 -13.70 1.37 3.39
N ILE A 76 -12.40 1.14 3.18
CA ILE A 76 -11.51 0.53 4.19
C ILE A 76 -11.36 1.47 5.38
N HIS A 77 -11.04 2.73 5.11
CA HIS A 77 -10.82 3.72 6.15
C HIS A 77 -12.12 4.02 6.92
N ASP A 78 -13.24 4.13 6.23
CA ASP A 78 -14.56 4.39 6.82
C ASP A 78 -14.95 3.25 7.77
N ALA A 79 -14.78 1.99 7.35
CA ALA A 79 -15.03 0.83 8.20
C ALA A 79 -14.09 0.76 9.41
N VAL A 80 -12.79 1.05 9.22
CA VAL A 80 -11.81 1.13 10.32
C VAL A 80 -12.21 2.20 11.34
N ARG A 81 -12.69 3.36 10.90
CA ARG A 81 -13.21 4.41 11.80
C ARG A 81 -14.46 3.97 12.54
N ASP A 82 -15.37 3.24 11.89
CA ASP A 82 -16.57 2.74 12.54
C ASP A 82 -16.23 1.72 13.64
N ILE A 83 -15.29 0.80 13.40
CA ILE A 83 -14.81 -0.15 14.42
C ILE A 83 -14.21 0.59 15.62
N ALA A 84 -13.36 1.57 15.36
CA ALA A 84 -12.73 2.34 16.43
C ALA A 84 -13.74 3.20 17.21
N ARG A 85 -14.78 3.73 16.55
CA ARG A 85 -15.88 4.46 17.20
C ARG A 85 -16.74 3.55 18.08
N GLN A 86 -17.05 2.33 17.62
CA GLN A 86 -17.85 1.38 18.39
C GLN A 86 -17.16 0.93 19.68
N THR A 87 -15.84 0.79 19.66
CA THR A 87 -15.07 0.29 20.80
C THR A 87 -14.62 1.38 21.76
N GLY A 88 -14.52 2.61 21.28
CA GLY A 88 -14.11 3.76 22.05
C GLY A 88 -12.59 3.81 22.27
N VAL A 89 -12.04 5.02 22.21
CA VAL A 89 -10.65 5.32 22.55
C VAL A 89 -10.68 6.53 23.46
N ASP A 90 -10.16 6.39 24.68
CA ASP A 90 -10.19 7.46 25.69
C ASP A 90 -9.12 8.52 25.42
N PHE A 91 -7.99 8.12 24.84
CA PHE A 91 -6.90 9.03 24.50
C PHE A 91 -6.05 8.48 23.35
N SER A 92 -5.68 9.33 22.39
CA SER A 92 -4.70 8.99 21.36
C SER A 92 -3.49 9.91 21.44
N LEU A 93 -2.31 9.37 21.14
CA LEU A 93 -1.08 10.11 20.86
C LEU A 93 -0.50 9.63 19.53
N ASP A 94 -0.60 10.44 18.50
CA ASP A 94 0.02 10.16 17.20
C ASP A 94 1.16 11.13 16.92
N VAL A 95 2.22 10.62 16.29
CA VAL A 95 3.37 11.41 15.84
C VAL A 95 3.51 11.37 14.32
N THR A 96 4.19 12.36 13.76
CA THR A 96 4.83 12.23 12.43
C THR A 96 6.33 12.12 12.62
N ILE A 97 7.02 11.44 11.70
CA ILE A 97 8.47 11.26 11.75
C ILE A 97 9.13 11.73 10.46
N ASN A 98 10.41 12.10 10.52
CA ASN A 98 11.25 12.34 9.33
C ASN A 98 11.94 11.04 8.87
N ARG A 99 12.76 11.16 7.81
CA ARG A 99 13.58 10.07 7.27
C ARG A 99 14.53 9.46 8.31
N ASP A 100 15.04 10.26 9.24
CA ASP A 100 15.93 9.83 10.32
C ASP A 100 15.17 9.22 11.52
N ARG A 101 13.84 9.11 11.42
CA ARG A 101 12.90 8.63 12.44
C ARG A 101 12.76 9.54 13.66
N ASP A 102 13.21 10.80 13.56
CA ASP A 102 12.94 11.81 14.58
C ASP A 102 11.49 12.26 14.51
N ILE A 103 10.91 12.53 15.68
CA ILE A 103 9.55 13.08 15.80
C ILE A 103 9.53 14.52 15.26
N THR A 104 8.69 14.76 14.25
CA THR A 104 8.51 16.09 13.64
C THR A 104 7.27 16.81 14.14
N SER A 105 6.27 16.06 14.61
CA SER A 105 5.09 16.59 15.29
C SER A 105 4.48 15.55 16.21
N ALA A 106 3.76 15.99 17.24
CA ALA A 106 3.04 15.12 18.17
C ALA A 106 1.67 15.74 18.50
N TYR A 107 0.63 14.92 18.42
CA TYR A 107 -0.75 15.32 18.68
C TYR A 107 -1.39 14.37 19.68
N ALA A 108 -2.08 14.91 20.68
CA ALA A 108 -2.67 14.11 21.74
C ALA A 108 -4.09 14.56 22.10
N GLY A 109 -5.00 13.63 22.37
CA GLY A 109 -6.41 13.92 22.67
C GLY A 109 -7.39 12.96 21.99
N GLU A 110 -8.52 13.49 21.52
CA GLU A 110 -9.55 12.70 20.82
C GLU A 110 -8.99 12.13 19.52
N MET A 111 -9.11 10.81 19.35
CA MET A 111 -8.43 10.05 18.29
C MET A 111 -8.69 10.57 16.87
N PHE A 112 -9.93 10.89 16.50
CA PHE A 112 -10.22 11.35 15.13
C PHE A 112 -9.68 12.75 14.87
N GLN A 113 -9.73 13.66 15.84
CA GLN A 113 -9.13 14.99 15.75
C GLN A 113 -7.59 14.93 15.67
N VAL A 114 -6.98 14.10 16.52
CA VAL A 114 -5.53 13.83 16.53
C VAL A 114 -5.09 13.28 15.17
N HIS A 115 -5.76 12.23 14.70
CA HIS A 115 -5.44 11.60 13.43
C HIS A 115 -5.60 12.56 12.24
N GLN A 116 -6.66 13.36 12.22
CA GLN A 116 -6.87 14.36 11.19
C GLN A 116 -5.76 15.42 11.17
N ALA A 117 -5.31 15.88 12.35
CA ALA A 117 -4.21 16.84 12.45
C ALA A 117 -2.89 16.25 11.93
N ALA A 118 -2.55 15.03 12.35
CA ALA A 118 -1.36 14.33 11.91
C ALA A 118 -1.39 14.02 10.40
N CYS A 119 -2.53 13.61 9.84
CA CYS A 119 -2.71 13.40 8.40
C CYS A 119 -2.42 14.67 7.58
N ARG A 120 -2.81 15.85 8.08
CA ARG A 120 -2.52 17.13 7.39
C ARG A 120 -1.01 17.38 7.31
N VAL A 121 -0.28 17.14 8.40
CA VAL A 121 1.19 17.28 8.43
C VAL A 121 1.85 16.25 7.52
N ALA A 122 1.50 14.97 7.67
CA ALA A 122 2.04 13.89 6.87
C ALA A 122 1.79 14.10 5.38
N LYS A 123 0.60 14.57 4.99
CA LYS A 123 0.30 14.93 3.60
C LYS A 123 1.22 16.03 3.08
N GLY A 124 1.42 17.09 3.86
CA GLY A 124 2.25 18.22 3.46
C GLY A 124 3.74 17.90 3.37
N SER A 125 4.23 16.89 4.08
CA SER A 125 5.65 16.50 4.08
C SER A 125 5.97 15.33 3.16
N ALA A 126 5.05 14.38 2.97
CA ALA A 126 5.30 13.11 2.31
C ALA A 126 4.54 12.93 0.99
N MET A 127 3.61 13.82 0.63
CA MET A 127 2.89 13.74 -0.64
C MET A 127 3.18 14.93 -1.54
N GLN A 128 3.39 14.68 -2.83
CA GLN A 128 3.79 15.70 -3.80
C GLN A 128 2.83 15.73 -4.99
N ALA A 129 2.24 16.90 -5.23
CA ALA A 129 1.43 17.14 -6.43
C ALA A 129 2.32 17.22 -7.68
N VAL A 130 1.85 16.66 -8.78
CA VAL A 130 2.43 16.80 -10.12
C VAL A 130 1.35 17.20 -11.14
N ASP A 131 1.73 17.99 -12.14
CA ASP A 131 0.77 18.58 -13.09
C ASP A 131 0.19 17.58 -14.10
N ALA A 132 0.87 16.44 -14.34
CA ALA A 132 0.41 15.40 -15.24
C ALA A 132 1.14 14.08 -14.99
N SER A 133 0.56 12.99 -15.50
CA SER A 133 1.17 11.66 -15.48
C SER A 133 2.41 11.55 -16.40
N PHE A 134 3.26 10.58 -16.12
CA PHE A 134 4.53 10.30 -16.77
C PHE A 134 4.46 9.00 -17.59
N ASP A 135 5.26 8.94 -18.65
CA ASP A 135 5.38 7.76 -19.50
C ASP A 135 6.21 6.67 -18.80
N VAL A 136 7.27 7.09 -18.11
CA VAL A 136 8.16 6.23 -17.33
C VAL A 136 8.22 6.71 -15.87
N VAL A 137 8.14 5.79 -14.92
CA VAL A 137 8.38 6.07 -13.50
C VAL A 137 9.44 5.11 -12.98
N LEU A 138 10.59 5.65 -12.58
CA LEU A 138 11.64 4.91 -11.88
C LEU A 138 11.43 5.07 -10.39
N THR A 139 11.27 3.97 -9.65
CA THR A 139 11.04 3.98 -8.21
C THR A 139 11.92 2.97 -7.48
N THR A 140 12.03 3.13 -6.17
CA THR A 140 12.52 2.08 -5.27
C THR A 140 11.45 1.68 -4.25
N ASN A 141 11.78 0.75 -3.36
CA ASN A 141 11.01 0.51 -2.13
C ASN A 141 11.73 1.00 -0.85
N SER A 142 12.51 2.09 -0.97
CA SER A 142 13.19 2.80 0.13
C SER A 142 14.31 2.02 0.85
N GLY A 143 14.83 0.94 0.24
CA GLY A 143 15.95 0.17 0.78
C GLY A 143 15.62 -0.61 2.06
N PHE A 144 16.62 -1.32 2.59
CA PHE A 144 16.44 -2.18 3.75
C PHE A 144 16.04 -1.37 5.00
N PRO A 145 15.08 -1.84 5.83
CA PRO A 145 14.36 -3.12 5.74
C PRO A 145 13.06 -3.07 4.93
N LEU A 146 12.75 -1.94 4.28
CA LEU A 146 11.47 -1.77 3.59
C LEU A 146 11.41 -2.54 2.28
N ASP A 147 12.54 -2.79 1.61
CA ASP A 147 12.61 -3.54 0.36
C ASP A 147 13.03 -5.02 0.54
N GLN A 148 12.95 -5.55 1.76
CA GLN A 148 13.43 -6.89 2.11
C GLN A 148 12.76 -8.04 1.33
N ASN A 149 11.57 -7.85 0.75
CA ASN A 149 10.91 -8.89 -0.06
C ASN A 149 9.98 -8.31 -1.13
N LEU A 150 9.61 -9.15 -2.09
CA LEU A 150 8.76 -8.76 -3.22
C LEU A 150 7.40 -8.21 -2.78
N TYR A 151 6.81 -8.81 -1.73
CA TYR A 151 5.54 -8.36 -1.19
C TYR A 151 5.61 -6.88 -0.78
N GLN A 152 6.66 -6.45 -0.08
CA GLN A 152 6.81 -5.04 0.28
C GLN A 152 7.10 -4.14 -0.93
N ALA A 153 7.86 -4.62 -1.91
CA ALA A 153 8.23 -3.85 -3.12
C ALA A 153 7.01 -3.35 -3.92
N VAL A 154 5.87 -4.04 -3.83
CA VAL A 154 4.60 -3.62 -4.43
C VAL A 154 4.12 -2.26 -3.91
N LYS A 155 4.52 -1.82 -2.70
CA LYS A 155 4.18 -0.49 -2.20
C LYS A 155 4.85 0.62 -3.02
N GLY A 156 6.14 0.50 -3.31
CA GLY A 156 6.86 1.42 -4.18
C GLY A 156 6.29 1.43 -5.59
N MET A 157 5.96 0.26 -6.13
CA MET A 157 5.25 0.14 -7.42
C MET A 157 3.88 0.84 -7.38
N SER A 158 3.14 0.74 -6.28
CA SER A 158 1.84 1.39 -6.08
C SER A 158 1.96 2.92 -6.01
N ALA A 159 3.01 3.45 -5.38
CA ALA A 159 3.30 4.88 -5.38
C ALA A 159 3.62 5.38 -6.79
N ALA A 160 4.46 4.66 -7.54
CA ALA A 160 4.72 4.95 -8.96
C ALA A 160 3.44 4.90 -9.82
N ALA A 161 2.57 3.94 -9.55
CA ALA A 161 1.30 3.77 -10.24
C ALA A 161 0.34 4.95 -10.07
N GLN A 162 0.51 5.82 -9.07
CA GLN A 162 -0.29 7.04 -8.93
C GLN A 162 -0.09 8.02 -10.08
N VAL A 163 1.12 8.04 -10.66
CA VAL A 163 1.50 9.06 -11.65
C VAL A 163 2.00 8.49 -12.97
N VAL A 164 2.07 7.17 -13.15
CA VAL A 164 2.26 6.59 -14.48
C VAL A 164 1.01 6.74 -15.34
N LYS A 165 1.18 6.96 -16.65
CA LYS A 165 0.10 6.91 -17.64
C LYS A 165 -0.42 5.48 -17.81
N GLN A 166 -1.67 5.34 -18.29
CA GLN A 166 -2.16 4.05 -18.77
C GLN A 166 -1.28 3.57 -19.94
N GLY A 167 -0.77 2.35 -19.85
CA GLY A 167 0.18 1.78 -20.81
C GLY A 167 1.64 2.26 -20.64
N GLY A 168 1.93 3.06 -19.61
CA GLY A 168 3.29 3.49 -19.29
C GLY A 168 4.14 2.38 -18.66
N SER A 169 5.35 2.74 -18.20
CA SER A 169 6.32 1.80 -17.65
C SER A 169 6.74 2.20 -16.23
N ILE A 170 6.74 1.25 -15.30
CA ILE A 170 7.27 1.38 -13.96
C ILE A 170 8.52 0.53 -13.87
N LEU A 171 9.65 1.13 -13.53
CA LEU A 171 10.88 0.41 -13.19
C LEU A 171 11.06 0.50 -11.68
N CYS A 172 11.11 -0.63 -11.00
CA CYS A 172 11.30 -0.72 -9.56
C CYS A 172 12.65 -1.34 -9.24
N ALA A 173 13.44 -0.68 -8.39
CA ALA A 173 14.63 -1.25 -7.77
C ALA A 173 14.33 -1.64 -6.32
N ALA A 174 14.42 -2.94 -6.02
CA ALA A 174 14.22 -3.46 -4.68
C ALA A 174 15.13 -4.68 -4.46
N GLU A 175 15.90 -4.69 -3.37
CA GLU A 175 16.86 -5.76 -3.12
C GLU A 175 16.17 -7.13 -3.01
N CYS A 176 15.06 -7.19 -2.28
CA CYS A 176 14.28 -8.40 -1.99
C CYS A 176 15.13 -9.51 -1.33
N SER A 177 15.95 -9.17 -0.32
CA SER A 177 16.87 -10.09 0.38
C SER A 177 16.22 -11.37 0.93
N ASP A 178 14.95 -11.30 1.33
CA ASP A 178 14.13 -12.42 1.81
C ASP A 178 13.28 -13.06 0.69
N GLY A 179 13.53 -12.69 -0.56
CA GLY A 179 12.91 -13.23 -1.77
C GLY A 179 11.40 -12.95 -1.88
N ILE A 180 10.67 -13.95 -2.38
CA ILE A 180 9.20 -13.98 -2.32
C ILE A 180 8.83 -14.62 -0.98
N PRO A 181 7.98 -13.99 -0.14
CA PRO A 181 7.68 -14.53 1.19
C PRO A 181 7.15 -15.97 1.13
N ALA A 182 7.86 -16.87 1.81
CA ALA A 182 7.48 -18.29 1.95
C ALA A 182 6.31 -18.50 2.94
N HIS A 183 6.02 -17.50 3.76
CA HIS A 183 4.89 -17.50 4.68
C HIS A 183 3.70 -16.75 4.06
N GLY A 184 2.49 -17.12 4.48
CA GLY A 184 1.27 -16.57 3.91
C GLY A 184 0.87 -17.30 2.63
N ARG A 185 0.09 -16.63 1.77
CA ARG A 185 -0.40 -17.21 0.50
C ARG A 185 0.00 -16.40 -0.73
N TYR A 186 0.76 -15.31 -0.56
CA TYR A 186 1.16 -14.43 -1.65
C TYR A 186 1.78 -15.18 -2.85
N GLN A 187 2.79 -16.02 -2.61
CA GLN A 187 3.44 -16.81 -3.66
C GLN A 187 2.48 -17.83 -4.31
N GLU A 188 1.65 -18.50 -3.51
CA GLU A 188 0.66 -19.47 -3.98
C GLU A 188 -0.36 -18.83 -4.91
N ILE A 189 -0.88 -17.65 -4.54
CA ILE A 189 -1.86 -16.91 -5.33
C ILE A 189 -1.22 -16.41 -6.63
N LEU A 190 0.00 -15.88 -6.60
CA LEU A 190 0.71 -15.50 -7.83
C LEU A 190 0.86 -16.68 -8.80
N ALA A 191 1.18 -17.87 -8.29
CA ALA A 191 1.35 -19.08 -9.08
C ALA A 191 0.04 -19.71 -9.56
N SER A 192 -1.13 -19.28 -9.04
CA SER A 192 -2.42 -19.91 -9.35
C SER A 192 -3.06 -19.43 -10.65
N ALA A 193 -2.43 -18.50 -11.37
CA ALA A 193 -2.93 -17.96 -12.63
C ALA A 193 -1.77 -17.59 -13.58
N SER A 194 -2.09 -17.41 -14.86
CA SER A 194 -1.08 -17.20 -15.90
C SER A 194 -0.68 -15.73 -16.08
N GLY A 195 -1.41 -14.81 -15.47
CA GLY A 195 -1.16 -13.38 -15.58
C GLY A 195 -2.09 -12.50 -14.73
N PRO A 196 -1.83 -11.17 -14.71
CA PRO A 196 -2.56 -10.21 -13.89
C PRO A 196 -4.08 -10.19 -14.10
N GLU A 197 -4.55 -10.32 -15.35
CA GLU A 197 -5.97 -10.34 -15.69
C GLU A 197 -6.69 -11.54 -15.06
N GLU A 198 -6.09 -12.72 -15.16
CA GLU A 198 -6.63 -13.96 -14.58
C GLU A 198 -6.59 -13.91 -13.05
N LEU A 199 -5.53 -13.34 -12.45
CA LEU A 199 -5.45 -13.11 -11.01
C LEU A 199 -6.59 -12.23 -10.52
N LEU A 200 -6.85 -11.11 -11.20
CA LEU A 200 -7.95 -10.22 -10.82
C LEU A 200 -9.31 -10.89 -11.02
N ALA A 201 -9.53 -11.61 -12.12
CA ALA A 201 -10.78 -12.32 -12.34
C ALA A 201 -11.03 -13.37 -11.23
N MET A 202 -10.00 -14.12 -10.84
CA MET A 202 -10.05 -15.08 -9.75
C MET A 202 -10.35 -14.39 -8.41
N ILE A 203 -9.61 -13.34 -8.05
CA ILE A 203 -9.77 -12.63 -6.77
C ILE A 203 -11.15 -11.98 -6.64
N ASN A 204 -11.72 -11.48 -7.74
CA ASN A 204 -13.06 -10.89 -7.76
C ASN A 204 -14.19 -11.92 -7.86
N THR A 205 -13.89 -13.23 -7.87
CA THR A 205 -14.93 -14.26 -7.85
C THR A 205 -15.62 -14.26 -6.48
N PRO A 206 -16.98 -14.27 -6.40
CA PRO A 206 -17.69 -14.27 -5.13
C PRO A 206 -17.24 -15.39 -4.20
N GLY A 207 -16.87 -15.02 -2.97
CA GLY A 207 -16.41 -15.96 -1.94
C GLY A 207 -14.92 -16.31 -2.03
N TYR A 208 -14.16 -15.75 -2.97
CA TYR A 208 -12.70 -15.81 -2.91
C TYR A 208 -12.20 -14.97 -1.72
N ASP A 209 -11.57 -15.67 -0.78
CA ASP A 209 -11.09 -15.10 0.46
C ASP A 209 -9.82 -15.84 0.88
N ARG A 210 -8.66 -15.22 0.62
CA ARG A 210 -7.34 -15.80 0.93
C ARG A 210 -6.46 -14.73 1.57
N HIS A 211 -5.74 -15.12 2.62
CA HIS A 211 -4.70 -14.29 3.22
C HIS A 211 -3.76 -13.76 2.13
N ASP A 212 -3.30 -12.52 2.25
CA ASP A 212 -2.44 -11.83 1.26
C ASP A 212 -3.07 -11.51 -0.11
N GLN A 213 -4.33 -11.87 -0.36
CA GLN A 213 -4.95 -11.59 -1.67
C GLN A 213 -4.91 -10.11 -2.05
N TRP A 214 -5.02 -9.21 -1.07
CA TRP A 214 -5.03 -7.77 -1.29
C TRP A 214 -3.73 -7.30 -1.93
N GLN A 215 -2.60 -7.91 -1.56
CA GLN A 215 -1.31 -7.55 -2.12
C GLN A 215 -1.18 -7.99 -3.57
N VAL A 216 -1.62 -9.21 -3.88
CA VAL A 216 -1.66 -9.72 -5.26
C VAL A 216 -2.63 -8.90 -6.10
N GLN A 217 -3.79 -8.53 -5.55
CA GLN A 217 -4.77 -7.70 -6.22
C GLN A 217 -4.21 -6.32 -6.59
N ILE A 218 -3.55 -5.64 -5.65
CA ILE A 218 -2.90 -4.35 -5.92
C ILE A 218 -1.81 -4.51 -6.97
N GLN A 219 -0.96 -5.53 -6.85
CA GLN A 219 0.09 -5.80 -7.83
C GLN A 219 -0.50 -6.01 -9.24
N ALA A 220 -1.53 -6.85 -9.36
CA ALA A 220 -2.16 -7.13 -10.64
C ALA A 220 -2.83 -5.86 -11.22
N GLN A 221 -3.49 -5.03 -10.42
CA GLN A 221 -4.03 -3.74 -10.86
C GLN A 221 -2.95 -2.81 -11.42
N ILE A 222 -1.77 -2.77 -10.80
CA ILE A 222 -0.63 -1.99 -11.29
C ILE A 222 -0.17 -2.54 -12.65
N GLN A 223 -0.09 -3.86 -12.80
CA GLN A 223 0.33 -4.52 -14.03
C GLN A 223 -0.69 -4.38 -15.18
N ILE A 224 -1.99 -4.27 -14.87
CA ILE A 224 -3.02 -3.89 -15.87
C ILE A 224 -2.84 -2.44 -16.33
N LYS A 225 -2.40 -1.56 -15.43
CA LYS A 225 -2.21 -0.15 -15.75
C LYS A 225 -0.93 0.09 -16.55
N ALA A 226 0.17 -0.56 -16.19
CA ALA A 226 1.50 -0.26 -16.68
C ALA A 226 2.37 -1.53 -16.75
N ARG A 227 3.36 -1.52 -17.64
CA ARG A 227 4.42 -2.52 -17.63
C ARG A 227 5.28 -2.33 -16.39
N VAL A 228 5.57 -3.41 -15.67
CA VAL A 228 6.34 -3.34 -14.42
C VAL A 228 7.61 -4.15 -14.55
N LEU A 229 8.73 -3.44 -14.54
CA LEU A 229 10.07 -3.97 -14.60
C LEU A 229 10.68 -3.97 -13.19
N LEU A 230 11.35 -5.04 -12.80
CA LEU A 230 11.96 -5.18 -11.48
C LEU A 230 13.44 -5.54 -11.61
N LYS A 231 14.29 -4.71 -10.99
CA LYS A 231 15.66 -5.05 -10.65
C LYS A 231 15.70 -5.51 -9.19
N SER A 232 16.20 -6.73 -8.99
CA SER A 232 16.46 -7.30 -7.68
C SER A 232 17.79 -8.04 -7.67
N SER A 233 18.49 -7.99 -6.54
CA SER A 233 19.76 -8.71 -6.33
C SER A 233 19.56 -10.15 -5.85
N PHE A 234 18.37 -10.46 -5.30
CA PHE A 234 18.09 -11.74 -4.63
C PHE A 234 16.95 -12.55 -5.26
N LEU A 235 16.29 -12.01 -6.29
CA LEU A 235 15.33 -12.75 -7.10
C LEU A 235 15.95 -13.11 -8.45
N SER A 236 15.88 -14.39 -8.81
CA SER A 236 16.22 -14.85 -10.15
C SER A 236 15.24 -14.31 -11.19
N GLN A 237 15.67 -14.25 -12.45
CA GLN A 237 14.79 -13.93 -13.57
C GLN A 237 13.54 -14.83 -13.63
N GLY A 238 13.68 -16.10 -13.24
CA GLY A 238 12.57 -17.04 -13.17
C GLY A 238 11.55 -16.66 -12.10
N GLU A 239 11.99 -16.29 -10.90
CA GLU A 239 11.11 -15.87 -9.80
C GLU A 239 10.38 -14.56 -10.11
N VAL A 240 11.08 -13.58 -10.70
CA VAL A 240 10.45 -12.31 -11.12
C VAL A 240 9.36 -12.55 -12.16
N ARG A 241 9.63 -13.40 -13.15
CA ARG A 241 8.63 -13.79 -14.18
C ARG A 241 7.49 -14.61 -13.60
N ALA A 242 7.76 -15.51 -12.65
CA ALA A 242 6.73 -16.28 -11.95
C ALA A 242 5.80 -15.38 -11.11
N ALA A 243 6.28 -14.20 -10.73
CA ALA A 243 5.46 -13.14 -10.13
C ALA A 243 4.81 -12.19 -11.16
N HIS A 244 4.82 -12.55 -12.45
CA HIS A 244 4.23 -11.78 -13.56
C HIS A 244 4.92 -10.43 -13.84
N LEU A 245 6.14 -10.23 -13.35
CA LEU A 245 6.93 -9.02 -13.56
C LEU A 245 8.00 -9.22 -14.64
N GLU A 246 8.49 -8.13 -15.22
CA GLU A 246 9.58 -8.17 -16.18
C GLU A 246 10.93 -8.00 -15.46
N TYR A 247 11.80 -9.00 -15.55
CA TYR A 247 13.14 -8.92 -14.96
C TYR A 247 14.03 -7.94 -15.70
N VAL A 248 14.75 -7.10 -14.95
CA VAL A 248 15.80 -6.21 -15.46
C VAL A 248 17.11 -6.48 -14.73
N ASP A 249 18.19 -6.58 -15.50
CA ASP A 249 19.54 -6.68 -14.94
C ASP A 249 20.24 -5.32 -14.86
N ASP A 250 20.19 -4.55 -15.94
CA ASP A 250 20.75 -3.21 -16.05
C ASP A 250 19.61 -2.19 -16.06
N LEU A 251 19.48 -1.45 -14.95
CA LEU A 251 18.44 -0.44 -14.80
C LEU A 251 18.65 0.75 -15.74
N ASP A 252 19.89 1.15 -16.01
CA ASP A 252 20.17 2.33 -16.81
C ASP A 252 19.77 2.05 -18.27
N ALA A 253 20.18 0.89 -18.79
CA ALA A 253 19.77 0.42 -20.12
C ALA A 253 18.24 0.29 -20.23
N ALA A 254 17.57 -0.28 -19.21
CA ALA A 254 16.12 -0.43 -19.22
C ALA A 254 15.38 0.91 -19.20
N VAL A 255 15.89 1.92 -18.48
CA VAL A 255 15.32 3.28 -18.51
C VAL A 255 15.44 3.89 -19.90
N GLU A 256 16.61 3.78 -20.55
CA GLU A 256 16.83 4.29 -21.90
C GLU A 256 15.91 3.60 -22.93
N GLU A 257 15.76 2.28 -22.85
CA GLU A 257 14.88 1.52 -23.72
C GLU A 257 13.41 1.91 -23.56
N GLU A 258 12.95 2.10 -22.32
CA GLU A 258 11.56 2.49 -22.06
C GLU A 258 11.28 3.94 -22.49
N LEU A 259 12.22 4.87 -22.27
CA LEU A 259 12.11 6.23 -22.81
C LEU A 259 12.04 6.22 -24.34
N ALA A 260 12.91 5.46 -25.01
CA ALA A 260 12.90 5.32 -26.46
C ALA A 260 11.59 4.72 -26.99
N ARG A 261 11.02 3.74 -26.28
CA ARG A 261 9.73 3.11 -26.61
C ARG A 261 8.57 4.09 -26.56
N HIS A 262 8.54 4.98 -25.57
CA HIS A 262 7.48 5.98 -25.40
C HIS A 262 7.67 7.23 -26.29
N GLY A 263 8.85 7.37 -26.91
CA GLY A 263 9.15 8.40 -27.91
C GLY A 263 10.03 9.54 -27.38
N SER A 264 10.48 10.43 -28.27
CA SER A 264 11.46 11.48 -27.94
C SER A 264 10.97 12.51 -26.91
N ASP A 265 9.65 12.65 -26.76
CA ASP A 265 9.01 13.57 -25.80
C ASP A 265 8.58 12.87 -24.51
N ALA A 266 8.99 11.60 -24.30
CA ALA A 266 8.64 10.83 -23.12
C ALA A 266 9.13 11.52 -21.84
N ARG A 267 8.26 11.55 -20.83
CA ARG A 267 8.58 12.13 -19.52
C ARG A 267 8.86 11.01 -18.52
N ILE A 268 9.95 11.17 -17.77
CA ILE A 268 10.29 10.31 -16.63
C ILE A 268 10.04 11.01 -15.30
N CYS A 269 9.48 10.28 -14.34
CA CYS A 269 9.47 10.62 -12.92
C CYS A 269 10.44 9.69 -12.18
N VAL A 270 11.24 10.25 -11.26
CA VAL A 270 12.12 9.47 -10.39
C VAL A 270 11.63 9.60 -8.96
N LEU A 271 11.37 8.45 -8.32
CA LEU A 271 10.87 8.31 -6.95
C LEU A 271 11.91 7.52 -6.12
N PRO A 272 12.95 8.18 -5.59
CA PRO A 272 14.04 7.48 -4.90
C PRO A 272 13.59 6.72 -3.64
N GLU A 273 12.48 7.13 -3.03
CA GLU A 273 11.91 6.57 -1.81
C GLU A 273 10.40 6.34 -1.99
N GLY A 274 10.04 5.49 -2.96
CA GLY A 274 8.66 5.28 -3.44
C GLY A 274 7.57 5.24 -2.35
N PRO A 275 7.63 4.33 -1.37
CA PRO A 275 6.60 4.25 -0.34
C PRO A 275 6.67 5.36 0.73
N GLN A 276 7.67 6.26 0.69
CA GLN A 276 7.82 7.37 1.64
C GLN A 276 7.49 8.74 1.01
N THR A 277 7.67 8.90 -0.30
CA THR A 277 7.28 10.11 -1.04
C THR A 277 6.24 9.76 -2.08
N ILE A 278 4.99 10.13 -1.83
CA ILE A 278 3.85 9.70 -2.65
C ILE A 278 3.45 10.80 -3.64
N PRO A 279 3.71 10.60 -4.94
CA PRO A 279 3.27 11.56 -5.93
C PRO A 279 1.77 11.38 -6.22
N TYR A 280 1.08 12.45 -6.59
CA TYR A 280 -0.31 12.40 -7.06
C TYR A 280 -0.55 13.46 -8.13
N VAL A 281 -1.43 13.17 -9.09
CA VAL A 281 -1.82 14.15 -10.11
C VAL A 281 -2.82 15.13 -9.51
N SER A 282 -2.54 16.44 -9.62
CA SER A 282 -3.40 17.52 -9.13
C SER A 282 -4.53 17.90 -10.08
#